data_AF-A0A2U1TBW4-F1
#
_entry.id   AF-A0A2U1TBW4-F1
#
_cell.length_a   1.000
_cell.length_b   1.000
_cell.length_c   1.000
_cell.angle_alpha   90.00
_cell.angle_beta   90.00
_cell.angle_gamma   90.00
#
_symmetry.space_group_name_H-M   'P 1'
#
loop_
_entity.id
_entity.type
_entity.pdbx_description
1 polymer ?
#
loop_
_entity_poly.entity_id
_entity_poly.type
_entity_poly.pdbx_seq_one_letter_code
_entity_poly.pdbx_strand_id
1 'polypeptide(L)'
;MSLSDITVSKPASKRISSFSVGVWLVGTIALLIGSLSAFDNVGIGDDGFGVLDADRPWEQEEPAILTADGDVYSGTGSGLISIPLEEHDGQPYLVNLVDGENVDLYRTRPEDLGRPADDRGYPDNIAYMYEPGSDTYVIPPDADLELWVRAEGDWSFTMARAEVHEMTTGYSSGSGNGLLLYRGDAVSALFTHSGDGTFFVTIQTADGESEQPIIDSGDVDQRVSWDPTDSVFITIESDIDRGVWSVDIDELADAPREPSPDPISPTRPAPTDPTDPAAFGSDATSPPTTSARSTRGTP
;
A
#
# COMPACT_ATOMS: atom_id res chain seq x y z
N MET A 1 81.83 -0.85 -26.98
CA MET A 1 81.32 -1.31 -28.28
C MET A 1 80.12 -2.19 -28.00
N SER A 2 78.94 -1.57 -27.91
CA SER A 2 77.97 -1.29 -28.99
C SER A 2 77.12 -2.52 -29.29
N LEU A 3 75.89 -2.45 -28.77
CA LEU A 3 74.80 -3.39 -28.98
C LEU A 3 74.50 -3.49 -30.48
N SER A 4 74.35 -4.73 -30.94
CA SER A 4 73.92 -5.05 -32.30
C SER A 4 72.46 -4.64 -32.49
N ASP A 5 72.21 -3.73 -33.43
CA ASP A 5 70.89 -3.34 -33.90
C ASP A 5 70.15 -4.55 -34.50
N ILE A 6 69.10 -5.02 -33.81
CA ILE A 6 68.14 -5.95 -34.40
C ILE A 6 67.29 -5.15 -35.40
N THR A 7 67.69 -5.20 -36.67
CA THR A 7 66.95 -4.58 -37.76
C THR A 7 65.69 -5.39 -38.06
N VAL A 8 64.59 -5.09 -37.37
CA VAL A 8 63.28 -5.65 -37.73
C VAL A 8 62.90 -5.10 -39.10
N SER A 9 62.76 -5.98 -40.10
CA SER A 9 62.42 -5.58 -41.45
C SER A 9 61.12 -4.74 -41.46
N LYS A 10 61.15 -3.58 -42.13
CA LYS A 10 60.01 -2.66 -42.30
C LYS A 10 58.67 -3.32 -42.66
N PRO A 11 58.59 -4.41 -43.46
CA PRO A 11 57.31 -5.07 -43.73
C PRO A 11 56.72 -5.84 -42.53
N ALA A 12 57.54 -6.35 -41.59
CA ALA A 12 57.06 -7.04 -40.40
C ALA A 12 56.45 -6.06 -39.38
N SER A 13 57.10 -4.92 -39.18
CA SER A 13 56.58 -3.83 -38.33
C SER A 13 55.25 -3.28 -38.85
N LYS A 14 55.10 -3.14 -40.17
CA LYS A 14 53.85 -2.68 -40.81
C LYS A 14 52.70 -3.69 -40.71
N ARG A 15 53.00 -5.00 -40.70
CA ARG A 15 51.99 -6.06 -40.50
C ARG A 15 51.51 -6.16 -39.05
N ILE A 16 52.42 -6.00 -38.09
CA ILE A 16 52.10 -6.02 -36.66
C ILE A 16 51.28 -4.78 -36.28
N SER A 17 51.64 -3.59 -36.81
CA SER A 17 50.86 -2.38 -36.57
C SER A 17 49.45 -2.46 -37.18
N SER A 18 49.29 -3.04 -38.38
CA SER A 18 47.97 -3.22 -38.99
C SER A 18 47.11 -4.25 -38.25
N PHE A 19 47.71 -5.30 -37.69
CA PHE A 19 46.98 -6.31 -36.91
C PHE A 19 46.51 -5.73 -35.58
N SER A 20 47.37 -4.95 -34.91
CA SER A 20 47.02 -4.27 -33.66
C SER A 20 45.92 -3.23 -33.85
N VAL A 21 45.96 -2.45 -34.94
CA VAL A 21 44.87 -1.52 -35.29
C VAL A 21 43.57 -2.26 -35.58
N GLY A 22 43.61 -3.38 -36.30
CA GLY A 22 42.42 -4.19 -36.60
C GLY A 22 41.76 -4.77 -35.35
N VAL A 23 42.55 -5.31 -34.41
CA VAL A 23 42.03 -5.84 -33.13
C VAL A 23 41.45 -4.72 -32.27
N TRP A 24 42.09 -3.54 -32.24
CA TRP A 24 41.56 -2.39 -31.51
C TRP A 24 40.22 -1.93 -32.10
N LEU A 25 40.11 -1.82 -33.43
CA LEU A 25 38.89 -1.40 -34.11
C LEU A 25 37.74 -2.39 -33.88
N VAL A 26 38.01 -3.70 -33.95
CA VAL A 26 37.01 -4.74 -33.67
C VAL A 26 36.62 -4.73 -32.19
N GLY A 27 37.58 -4.54 -31.27
CA GLY A 27 37.31 -4.40 -29.85
C GLY A 27 36.46 -3.17 -29.51
N THR A 28 36.76 -2.02 -30.13
CA THR A 28 35.96 -0.80 -29.95
C THR A 28 34.56 -0.96 -30.53
N ILE A 29 34.41 -1.58 -31.71
CA ILE A 29 33.09 -1.84 -32.29
C ILE A 29 32.30 -2.82 -31.41
N ALA A 30 32.92 -3.87 -30.89
CA ALA A 30 32.27 -4.83 -30.00
C ALA A 30 31.87 -4.18 -28.66
N LEU A 31 32.70 -3.29 -28.10
CA LEU A 31 32.35 -2.51 -26.92
C LEU A 31 31.24 -1.49 -27.21
N LEU A 32 31.23 -0.88 -28.39
CA LEU A 32 30.22 0.09 -28.80
C LEU A 32 28.87 -0.60 -29.06
N ILE A 33 28.87 -1.76 -29.71
CA ILE A 33 27.67 -2.60 -29.89
C ILE A 33 27.21 -3.16 -28.55
N GLY A 34 28.12 -3.66 -27.71
CA GLY A 34 27.82 -4.13 -26.37
C GLY A 34 27.25 -3.05 -25.46
N SER A 35 27.77 -1.82 -25.55
CA SER A 35 27.20 -0.66 -24.86
C SER A 35 25.83 -0.30 -25.42
N LEU A 36 25.65 -0.30 -26.74
CA LEU A 36 24.35 0.01 -27.35
C LEU A 36 23.28 -1.04 -27.01
N SER A 37 23.63 -2.32 -26.91
CA SER A 37 22.71 -3.36 -26.43
C SER A 37 22.38 -3.25 -24.94
N ALA A 38 23.23 -2.63 -24.12
CA ALA A 38 22.88 -2.27 -22.75
C ALA A 38 21.91 -1.07 -22.70
N PHE A 39 21.86 -0.26 -23.75
CA PHE A 39 20.94 0.88 -23.87
C PHE A 39 19.60 0.54 -24.55
N ASP A 40 19.42 -0.65 -25.13
CA ASP A 40 18.11 -1.08 -25.66
C ASP A 40 17.06 -1.31 -24.55
N ASN A 41 17.48 -1.38 -23.27
CA ASN A 41 16.59 -1.41 -22.10
C ASN A 41 16.39 -0.03 -21.43
N VAL A 42 16.89 1.05 -22.04
CA VAL A 42 16.67 2.41 -21.55
C VAL A 42 15.77 3.10 -22.57
N GLY A 43 14.51 3.33 -22.22
CA GLY A 43 13.55 4.04 -23.07
C GLY A 43 14.06 5.43 -23.42
N ILE A 44 14.49 5.62 -24.66
CA ILE A 44 14.91 6.93 -25.19
C ILE A 44 13.66 7.61 -25.75
N GLY A 45 13.09 8.53 -24.98
CA GLY A 45 12.21 9.57 -25.50
C GLY A 45 13.00 10.59 -26.33
N ASP A 46 12.33 11.34 -27.20
CA ASP A 46 12.92 12.24 -28.20
C ASP A 46 13.76 13.42 -27.62
N ASP A 47 13.77 13.63 -26.30
CA ASP A 47 14.42 14.79 -25.64
C ASP A 47 15.67 14.49 -24.78
N GLY A 48 16.22 13.26 -24.85
CA GLY A 48 17.55 12.96 -24.31
C GLY A 48 17.60 12.60 -22.82
N PHE A 49 18.80 12.17 -22.37
CA PHE A 49 19.07 11.58 -21.05
C PHE A 49 18.34 12.30 -19.90
N GLY A 50 17.33 11.63 -19.34
CA GLY A 50 16.60 12.08 -18.16
C GLY A 50 17.56 12.40 -17.02
N VAL A 51 17.47 13.63 -16.55
CA VAL A 51 18.25 14.18 -15.46
C VAL A 51 17.97 13.40 -14.17
N LEU A 52 19.04 12.92 -13.53
CA LEU A 52 19.06 12.18 -12.24
C LEU A 52 18.63 13.04 -11.02
N ASP A 53 17.78 14.06 -11.19
CA ASP A 53 17.57 15.13 -10.18
C ASP A 53 16.10 15.35 -9.82
N ALA A 54 15.26 14.33 -9.97
CA ALA A 54 13.96 14.35 -9.30
C ALA A 54 13.93 13.18 -8.31
N ASP A 55 14.14 13.50 -7.02
CA ASP A 55 13.76 12.66 -5.87
C ASP A 55 12.29 12.16 -5.94
N ARG A 56 11.52 12.69 -6.90
CA ARG A 56 10.07 12.56 -7.06
C ARG A 56 9.69 12.55 -8.54
N PRO A 57 9.53 11.37 -9.18
CA PRO A 57 9.27 11.28 -10.62
C PRO A 57 7.98 11.97 -11.09
N TRP A 58 6.98 12.11 -10.21
CA TRP A 58 5.72 12.78 -10.50
C TRP A 58 5.80 14.31 -10.60
N GLU A 59 6.92 14.91 -10.20
CA GLU A 59 7.18 16.36 -10.36
C GLU A 59 7.78 16.69 -11.76
N GLN A 60 8.06 15.67 -12.58
CA GLN A 60 8.58 15.86 -13.93
C GLN A 60 7.44 16.12 -14.92
N GLU A 61 7.60 17.11 -15.81
CA GLU A 61 6.64 17.40 -16.88
C GLU A 61 6.51 16.21 -17.85
N GLU A 62 7.63 15.57 -18.17
CA GLU A 62 7.72 14.46 -19.12
C GLU A 62 8.53 13.31 -18.48
N PRO A 63 7.89 12.48 -17.64
CA PRO A 63 8.57 11.35 -17.01
C PRO A 63 8.89 10.25 -18.02
N ALA A 64 9.91 9.45 -17.71
CA ALA A 64 10.21 8.24 -18.46
C ALA A 64 9.02 7.26 -18.37
N ILE A 65 8.45 6.89 -19.51
CA ILE A 65 7.38 5.88 -19.58
C ILE A 65 7.99 4.49 -19.62
N LEU A 66 7.64 3.69 -18.62
CA LEU A 66 8.11 2.32 -18.43
C LEU A 66 7.16 1.37 -19.15
N THR A 67 7.72 0.48 -19.97
CA THR A 67 6.96 -0.50 -20.74
C THR A 67 7.26 -1.91 -20.23
N ALA A 68 6.26 -2.78 -20.24
CA ALA A 68 6.42 -4.18 -19.86
C ALA A 68 7.11 -5.00 -20.97
N ASP A 69 7.92 -5.97 -20.58
CA ASP A 69 8.23 -7.15 -21.38
C ASP A 69 7.46 -8.35 -20.80
N GLY A 70 6.27 -8.61 -21.36
CA GLY A 70 5.33 -9.58 -20.78
C GLY A 70 4.76 -9.07 -19.44
N ASP A 71 5.05 -9.78 -18.36
CA ASP A 71 4.69 -9.42 -16.99
C ASP A 71 5.83 -8.73 -16.22
N VAL A 72 6.98 -8.50 -16.86
CA VAL A 72 8.15 -7.89 -16.23
C VAL A 72 8.24 -6.42 -16.59
N TYR A 73 8.42 -5.57 -15.57
CA TYR A 73 8.83 -4.19 -15.73
C TYR A 73 10.27 -4.06 -15.22
N SER A 74 11.07 -3.29 -15.96
CA SER A 74 12.45 -3.01 -15.57
C SER A 74 12.85 -1.62 -16.04
N GLY A 75 13.80 -1.02 -15.34
CA GLY A 75 14.36 0.27 -15.73
C GLY A 75 15.58 0.64 -14.91
N THR A 76 16.20 1.76 -15.29
CA THR A 76 17.23 2.42 -14.50
C THR A 76 16.66 3.72 -13.97
N GLY A 77 16.65 3.89 -12.65
CA GLY A 77 16.09 5.08 -12.01
C GLY A 77 14.56 5.08 -11.96
N SER A 78 13.98 6.27 -11.93
CA SER A 78 12.54 6.45 -11.71
C SER A 78 11.74 6.59 -13.02
N GLY A 79 10.44 6.27 -12.98
CA GLY A 79 9.57 6.39 -14.16
C GLY A 79 8.09 6.16 -13.86
N LEU A 80 7.26 6.12 -14.91
CA LEU A 80 5.82 5.97 -14.85
C LEU A 80 5.37 4.73 -15.63
N ILE A 81 4.55 3.90 -15.01
CA ILE A 81 3.77 2.84 -15.65
C ILE A 81 2.33 3.33 -15.76
N SER A 82 1.75 3.23 -16.95
CA SER A 82 0.36 3.57 -17.20
C SER A 82 -0.38 2.35 -17.74
N ILE A 83 -1.48 1.99 -17.08
CA ILE A 83 -2.35 0.88 -17.49
C ILE A 83 -3.77 1.42 -17.64
N PRO A 84 -4.36 1.36 -18.84
CA PRO A 84 -5.73 1.84 -19.06
C PRO A 84 -6.77 1.06 -18.26
N LEU A 85 -7.88 1.72 -17.90
CA LEU A 85 -9.02 1.09 -17.22
C LEU A 85 -9.54 -0.15 -17.96
N GLU A 86 -9.61 -0.07 -19.29
CA GLU A 86 -10.06 -1.18 -20.14
C GLU A 86 -9.13 -2.41 -20.05
N GLU A 87 -7.86 -2.21 -19.69
CA GLU A 87 -6.87 -3.27 -19.58
C GLU A 87 -6.88 -3.93 -18.19
N HIS A 88 -6.88 -3.14 -17.11
CA HIS A 88 -6.89 -3.71 -15.76
C HIS A 88 -8.28 -4.16 -15.29
N ASP A 89 -9.37 -3.55 -15.79
CA ASP A 89 -10.76 -3.95 -15.49
C ASP A 89 -11.04 -4.07 -13.98
N GLY A 90 -10.51 -3.12 -13.21
CA GLY A 90 -10.57 -3.11 -11.74
C GLY A 90 -9.86 -4.29 -11.03
N GLN A 91 -9.07 -5.11 -11.74
CA GLN A 91 -8.41 -6.27 -11.15
C GLN A 91 -7.08 -5.90 -10.48
N PRO A 92 -6.87 -6.31 -9.22
CA PRO A 92 -5.60 -6.12 -8.52
C PRO A 92 -4.40 -6.78 -9.20
N TYR A 93 -3.23 -6.19 -8.97
CA TYR A 93 -1.95 -6.77 -9.35
C TYR A 93 -1.14 -7.17 -8.12
N LEU A 94 -0.43 -8.29 -8.21
CA LEU A 94 0.66 -8.65 -7.31
C LEU A 94 1.96 -8.19 -7.98
N VAL A 95 2.67 -7.30 -7.31
CA VAL A 95 3.99 -6.82 -7.72
C VAL A 95 5.03 -7.53 -6.88
N ASN A 96 6.04 -8.13 -7.51
CA ASN A 96 7.15 -8.79 -6.83
C ASN A 96 8.49 -8.26 -7.35
N LEU A 97 9.31 -7.72 -6.46
CA LEU A 97 10.63 -7.18 -6.80
C LEU A 97 11.57 -8.35 -7.11
N VAL A 98 12.09 -8.39 -8.34
CA VAL A 98 12.99 -9.44 -8.83
C VAL A 98 14.45 -9.03 -8.66
N ASP A 99 14.76 -7.77 -8.92
CA ASP A 99 16.10 -7.19 -8.80
C ASP A 99 16.04 -5.71 -8.45
N GLY A 100 17.11 -5.19 -7.84
CA GLY A 100 17.18 -3.84 -7.30
C GLY A 100 16.94 -3.76 -5.79
N GLU A 101 17.11 -2.56 -5.23
CA GLU A 101 16.94 -2.28 -3.80
C GLU A 101 16.26 -0.92 -3.63
N ASN A 102 15.47 -0.77 -2.56
CA ASN A 102 14.79 0.48 -2.19
C ASN A 102 13.94 1.07 -3.35
N VAL A 103 13.05 0.24 -3.91
CA VAL A 103 12.12 0.64 -4.96
C VAL A 103 10.80 1.05 -4.33
N ASP A 104 10.40 2.30 -4.53
CA ASP A 104 9.13 2.80 -4.03
C ASP A 104 8.07 2.85 -5.13
N LEU A 105 6.85 2.46 -4.76
CA LEU A 105 5.71 2.52 -5.63
C LEU A 105 4.72 3.57 -5.13
N TYR A 106 4.32 4.46 -6.03
CA TYR A 106 3.30 5.47 -5.76
C TYR A 106 2.21 5.45 -6.81
N ARG A 107 0.97 5.72 -6.42
CA ARG A 107 -0.19 5.70 -7.32
C ARG A 107 -0.78 7.11 -7.45
N THR A 108 -1.01 7.58 -8.67
CA THR A 108 -1.78 8.81 -8.89
C THR A 108 -3.22 8.62 -8.44
N ARG A 109 -3.80 9.64 -7.80
CA ARG A 109 -5.22 9.64 -7.44
C ARG A 109 -6.10 9.89 -8.66
N PRO A 110 -7.32 9.32 -8.73
CA PRO A 110 -8.20 9.49 -9.89
C PRO A 110 -8.45 10.95 -10.28
N GLU A 111 -8.60 11.84 -9.30
CA GLU A 111 -8.85 13.28 -9.52
C GLU A 111 -7.65 14.02 -10.14
N ASP A 112 -6.45 13.44 -10.05
CA ASP A 112 -5.18 14.03 -10.45
C ASP A 112 -4.62 13.43 -11.76
N LEU A 113 -5.30 12.44 -12.35
CA LEU A 113 -4.95 11.86 -13.64
C LEU A 113 -4.99 12.91 -14.75
N GLY A 114 -3.96 12.90 -15.61
CA GLY A 114 -3.83 13.82 -16.75
C GLY A 114 -3.61 15.29 -16.40
N ARG A 115 -3.43 15.63 -15.11
CA ARG A 115 -3.07 17.01 -14.71
C ARG A 115 -1.60 17.31 -15.03
N PRO A 116 -1.28 18.57 -15.37
CA PRO A 116 0.11 19.02 -15.45
C PRO A 116 0.85 18.79 -14.13
N ALA A 117 2.18 18.60 -14.19
CA ALA A 117 3.01 18.34 -13.02
C ALA A 117 2.84 19.38 -11.89
N ASP A 118 2.73 20.67 -12.24
CA ASP A 118 2.54 21.77 -11.28
C ASP A 118 1.16 21.77 -10.58
N ASP A 119 0.15 21.12 -11.17
CA ASP A 119 -1.25 21.10 -10.70
C ASP A 119 -1.69 19.73 -10.15
N ARG A 120 -0.82 18.72 -10.23
CA ARG A 120 -1.07 17.36 -9.74
C ARG A 120 -0.88 17.30 -8.23
N GLY A 121 -1.77 16.61 -7.51
CA GLY A 121 -1.58 16.26 -6.11
C GLY A 121 -0.43 15.28 -5.88
N TYR A 122 -0.03 15.15 -4.61
CA TYR A 122 0.98 14.17 -4.22
C TYR A 122 0.41 12.75 -4.35
N PRO A 123 1.07 11.81 -5.06
CA PRO A 123 0.55 10.47 -5.24
C PRO A 123 0.61 9.65 -3.94
N ASP A 124 -0.25 8.65 -3.80
CA ASP A 124 -0.29 7.81 -2.61
C ASP A 124 0.89 6.84 -2.62
N ASN A 125 1.63 6.74 -1.51
CA ASN A 125 2.65 5.70 -1.37
C ASN A 125 1.95 4.35 -1.16
N ILE A 126 2.21 3.39 -2.04
CA ILE A 126 1.62 2.05 -1.99
C ILE A 126 2.58 1.06 -1.35
N ALA A 127 3.87 1.17 -1.66
CA ALA A 127 4.87 0.25 -1.14
C ALA A 127 6.27 0.87 -1.08
N TYR A 128 7.06 0.32 -0.17
CA TYR A 128 8.52 0.45 -0.11
C TYR A 128 9.13 -0.96 -0.22
N MET A 129 9.72 -1.28 -1.36
CA MET A 129 10.30 -2.60 -1.64
C MET A 129 11.80 -2.57 -1.35
N TYR A 130 12.18 -3.02 -0.15
CA TYR A 130 13.56 -2.92 0.34
C TYR A 130 14.54 -3.81 -0.43
N GLU A 131 14.13 -5.06 -0.72
CA GLU A 131 15.02 -6.08 -1.27
C GLU A 131 14.30 -7.04 -2.23
N PRO A 132 15.03 -7.74 -3.12
CA PRO A 132 14.46 -8.75 -4.00
C PRO A 132 13.67 -9.81 -3.23
N GLY A 133 12.52 -10.19 -3.75
CA GLY A 133 11.55 -11.07 -3.10
C GLY A 133 10.45 -10.31 -2.34
N SER A 134 10.59 -9.00 -2.10
CA SER A 134 9.50 -8.18 -1.58
C SER A 134 8.29 -8.24 -2.51
N ASP A 135 7.10 -8.33 -1.95
CA ASP A 135 5.84 -8.32 -2.70
C ASP A 135 4.85 -7.30 -2.15
N THR A 136 3.94 -6.85 -3.00
CA THR A 136 2.86 -5.93 -2.61
C THR A 136 1.68 -6.05 -3.56
N TYR A 137 0.49 -5.70 -3.08
CA TYR A 137 -0.70 -5.62 -3.91
C TYR A 137 -0.94 -4.19 -4.37
N VAL A 138 -1.17 -4.03 -5.67
CA VAL A 138 -1.61 -2.77 -6.28
C VAL A 138 -3.08 -2.91 -6.64
N ILE A 139 -3.94 -2.21 -5.91
CA ILE A 139 -5.36 -2.10 -6.22
C ILE A 139 -5.55 -0.92 -7.19
N PRO A 140 -5.97 -1.16 -8.44
CA PRO A 140 -6.22 -0.08 -9.38
C PRO A 140 -7.48 0.71 -9.00
N PRO A 141 -7.53 2.01 -9.30
CA PRO A 141 -8.74 2.80 -9.13
C PRO A 141 -9.80 2.46 -10.20
N ASP A 142 -11.00 3.02 -10.08
CA ASP A 142 -12.01 3.05 -11.17
C ASP A 142 -11.67 4.13 -12.22
N ALA A 143 -10.42 4.11 -12.70
CA ALA A 143 -9.84 5.01 -13.69
C ALA A 143 -8.52 4.38 -14.19
N ASP A 144 -7.83 5.02 -15.14
CA ASP A 144 -6.50 4.57 -15.56
C ASP A 144 -5.54 4.50 -14.35
N LEU A 145 -4.76 3.41 -14.27
CA LEU A 145 -3.73 3.26 -13.25
C LEU A 145 -2.44 3.94 -13.71
N GLU A 146 -2.05 5.02 -13.03
CA GLU A 146 -0.71 5.61 -13.11
C GLU A 146 0.11 5.20 -11.87
N LEU A 147 1.08 4.30 -12.08
CA LEU A 147 2.00 3.80 -11.06
C LEU A 147 3.40 4.38 -11.28
N TRP A 148 3.84 5.24 -10.37
CA TRP A 148 5.17 5.81 -10.33
C TRP A 148 6.13 4.87 -9.63
N VAL A 149 7.23 4.60 -10.29
CA VAL A 149 8.37 3.89 -9.70
C VAL A 149 9.42 4.92 -9.34
N ARG A 150 9.80 4.98 -8.06
CA ARG A 150 10.96 5.75 -7.62
C ARG A 150 12.08 4.80 -7.22
N ALA A 151 13.22 4.94 -7.88
CA ALA A 151 14.42 4.18 -7.62
C ALA A 151 15.67 4.99 -8.03
N GLU A 152 16.81 4.68 -7.40
CA GLU A 152 18.11 5.32 -7.72
C GLU A 152 18.93 4.52 -8.74
N GLY A 153 18.69 3.22 -8.88
CA GLY A 153 19.50 2.29 -9.67
C GLY A 153 18.69 1.43 -10.63
N ASP A 154 19.33 0.37 -11.12
CA ASP A 154 18.66 -0.65 -11.92
C ASP A 154 17.69 -1.46 -11.04
N TRP A 155 16.52 -1.76 -11.58
CA TRP A 155 15.52 -2.57 -10.91
C TRP A 155 14.69 -3.38 -11.92
N SER A 156 14.07 -4.43 -11.42
CA SER A 156 13.01 -5.15 -12.14
C SER A 156 12.01 -5.75 -11.18
N PHE A 157 10.72 -5.74 -11.55
CA PHE A 157 9.68 -6.46 -10.85
C PHE A 157 8.74 -7.15 -11.82
N THR A 158 8.14 -8.25 -11.38
CA THR A 158 6.99 -8.83 -12.08
C THR A 158 5.72 -8.15 -11.58
N MET A 159 4.78 -7.90 -12.47
CA MET A 159 3.45 -7.41 -12.15
C MET A 159 2.43 -8.31 -12.83
N ALA A 160 1.82 -9.20 -12.05
CA ALA A 160 0.84 -10.16 -12.52
C ALA A 160 -0.51 -9.89 -11.88
N ARG A 161 -1.60 -10.33 -12.52
CA ARG A 161 -2.93 -10.25 -11.90
C ARG A 161 -2.95 -11.07 -10.62
N ALA A 162 -3.38 -10.46 -9.52
CA ALA A 162 -3.46 -11.13 -8.24
C ALA A 162 -4.65 -12.11 -8.21
N GLU A 163 -4.49 -13.20 -7.46
CA GLU A 163 -5.61 -14.06 -7.12
C GLU A 163 -6.41 -13.41 -5.99
N VAL A 164 -7.66 -13.04 -6.28
CA VAL A 164 -8.56 -12.38 -5.31
C VAL A 164 -9.63 -13.38 -4.88
N HIS A 165 -9.79 -13.55 -3.56
CA HIS A 165 -10.86 -14.37 -3.00
C HIS A 165 -12.07 -13.52 -2.61
N GLU A 166 -13.17 -13.64 -3.35
CA GLU A 166 -14.40 -12.91 -3.07
C GLU A 166 -15.17 -13.53 -1.89
N MET A 167 -15.43 -12.72 -0.86
CA MET A 167 -16.13 -13.09 0.37
C MET A 167 -17.66 -13.05 0.20
N THR A 168 -18.19 -13.92 -0.64
CA THR A 168 -19.63 -13.94 -0.99
C THR A 168 -20.58 -14.19 0.20
N THR A 169 -20.11 -14.81 1.28
CA THR A 169 -20.90 -15.07 2.49
C THR A 169 -20.56 -14.14 3.65
N GLY A 170 -19.66 -13.18 3.44
CA GLY A 170 -19.11 -12.36 4.53
C GLY A 170 -18.13 -13.10 5.46
N TYR A 171 -17.71 -14.32 5.14
CA TYR A 171 -16.74 -15.06 5.95
C TYR A 171 -15.62 -15.63 5.10
N SER A 172 -14.39 -15.58 5.60
CA SER A 172 -13.22 -16.19 4.99
C SER A 172 -12.25 -16.67 6.06
N SER A 173 -11.47 -17.70 5.75
CA SER A 173 -10.45 -18.23 6.66
C SER A 173 -9.28 -18.78 5.86
N GLY A 174 -8.07 -18.69 6.41
CA GLY A 174 -6.88 -19.16 5.73
C GLY A 174 -5.64 -19.22 6.62
N SER A 175 -4.51 -19.40 5.97
CA SER A 175 -3.17 -19.38 6.54
C SER A 175 -2.23 -18.73 5.53
N GLY A 176 -1.21 -18.02 5.99
CA GLY A 176 -0.34 -17.25 5.10
C GLY A 176 -1.01 -15.98 4.56
N ASN A 177 -0.42 -15.41 3.52
CA ASN A 177 -0.93 -14.19 2.88
C ASN A 177 -2.24 -14.44 2.14
N GLY A 178 -3.08 -13.42 2.02
CA GLY A 178 -4.32 -13.49 1.25
C GLY A 178 -4.80 -12.12 0.81
N LEU A 179 -5.47 -12.08 -0.35
CA LEU A 179 -6.18 -10.90 -0.84
C LEU A 179 -7.66 -11.24 -0.95
N LEU A 180 -8.48 -10.59 -0.12
CA LEU A 180 -9.91 -10.79 -0.08
C LEU A 180 -10.64 -9.60 -0.69
N LEU A 181 -11.78 -9.86 -1.31
CA LEU A 181 -12.69 -8.82 -1.78
C LEU A 181 -14.05 -9.00 -1.12
N TYR A 182 -14.50 -7.96 -0.44
CA TYR A 182 -15.87 -7.87 0.06
C TYR A 182 -16.66 -6.83 -0.75
N ARG A 183 -17.86 -7.21 -1.16
CA ARG A 183 -18.85 -6.34 -1.84
C ARG A 183 -20.16 -6.41 -1.08
N GLY A 184 -20.53 -5.33 -0.42
CA GLY A 184 -21.77 -5.24 0.34
C GLY A 184 -21.79 -4.04 1.28
N ASP A 185 -22.91 -3.85 1.97
CA ASP A 185 -23.21 -2.62 2.72
C ASP A 185 -22.60 -2.60 4.13
N ALA A 186 -22.06 -3.72 4.61
CA ALA A 186 -21.43 -3.80 5.93
C ALA A 186 -20.15 -2.96 6.00
N VAL A 187 -19.94 -2.33 7.16
CA VAL A 187 -18.83 -1.38 7.41
C VAL A 187 -17.88 -1.86 8.49
N SER A 188 -17.96 -3.14 8.87
CA SER A 188 -17.06 -3.72 9.86
C SER A 188 -16.82 -5.21 9.65
N ALA A 189 -15.70 -5.68 10.19
CA ALA A 189 -15.40 -7.09 10.30
C ALA A 189 -14.63 -7.41 11.58
N LEU A 190 -14.84 -8.63 12.06
CA LEU A 190 -14.03 -9.26 13.10
C LEU A 190 -12.87 -10.02 12.45
N PHE A 191 -11.66 -9.66 12.82
CA PHE A 191 -10.43 -10.31 12.42
C PHE A 191 -9.91 -11.15 13.57
N THR A 192 -9.72 -12.44 13.30
CA THR A 192 -9.15 -13.38 14.25
C THR A 192 -7.89 -13.99 13.66
N HIS A 193 -6.84 -14.09 14.47
CA HIS A 193 -5.64 -14.89 14.17
C HIS A 193 -5.31 -15.74 15.38
N SER A 194 -4.87 -16.98 15.17
CA SER A 194 -4.35 -17.81 16.25
C SER A 194 -3.09 -18.54 15.83
N GLY A 195 -2.05 -18.41 16.66
CA GLY A 195 -0.70 -18.89 16.39
C GLY A 195 0.36 -17.86 16.79
N ASP A 196 1.64 -18.25 16.73
CA ASP A 196 2.77 -17.41 17.17
C ASP A 196 3.35 -16.53 16.05
N GLY A 197 2.70 -16.49 14.88
CA GLY A 197 3.11 -15.71 13.70
C GLY A 197 2.72 -14.23 13.76
N THR A 198 3.19 -13.48 12.77
CA THR A 198 2.72 -12.12 12.50
C THR A 198 1.36 -12.15 11.82
N PHE A 199 0.58 -11.09 12.06
CA PHE A 199 -0.70 -10.87 11.40
C PHE A 199 -0.87 -9.37 11.14
N PHE A 200 -0.69 -8.99 9.88
CA PHE A 200 -0.96 -7.63 9.41
C PHE A 200 -2.21 -7.64 8.54
N VAL A 201 -3.06 -6.64 8.74
CA VAL A 201 -4.23 -6.41 7.90
C VAL A 201 -4.15 -5.00 7.35
N THR A 202 -4.30 -4.89 6.03
CA THR A 202 -4.46 -3.63 5.32
C THR A 202 -5.82 -3.63 4.64
N ILE A 203 -6.59 -2.57 4.87
CA ILE A 203 -7.89 -2.35 4.26
C ILE A 203 -7.75 -1.23 3.23
N GLN A 204 -8.17 -1.51 2.00
CA GLN A 204 -8.20 -0.53 0.93
C GLN A 204 -9.62 -0.40 0.38
N THR A 205 -10.16 0.82 0.44
CA THR A 205 -11.43 1.17 -0.21
C THR A 205 -11.18 1.60 -1.66
N ALA A 206 -12.19 1.46 -2.51
CA ALA A 206 -12.08 1.87 -3.91
C ALA A 206 -11.74 3.37 -4.08
N ASP A 207 -12.13 4.19 -3.11
CA ASP A 207 -11.88 5.64 -3.09
C ASP A 207 -10.46 6.01 -2.59
N GLY A 208 -9.63 5.00 -2.32
CA GLY A 208 -8.17 5.15 -2.27
C GLY A 208 -7.56 5.27 -0.88
N GLU A 209 -8.34 5.26 0.20
CA GLU A 209 -7.78 5.22 1.55
C GLU A 209 -7.29 3.80 1.89
N SER A 210 -5.99 3.69 2.13
CA SER A 210 -5.33 2.47 2.60
C SER A 210 -5.01 2.65 4.08
N GLU A 211 -5.67 1.88 4.94
CA GLU A 211 -5.38 1.84 6.36
C GLU A 211 -4.75 0.50 6.73
N GLN A 212 -3.78 0.51 7.64
CA GLN A 212 -3.20 -0.70 8.23
C GLN A 212 -3.70 -0.85 9.68
N PRO A 213 -4.96 -1.27 9.88
CA PRO A 213 -5.61 -1.25 11.19
C PRO A 213 -5.04 -2.27 12.18
N ILE A 214 -4.39 -3.34 11.70
CA ILE A 214 -3.85 -4.40 12.56
C ILE A 214 -2.39 -4.61 12.23
N ILE A 215 -1.55 -4.44 13.26
CA ILE A 215 -0.13 -4.73 13.24
C ILE A 215 0.20 -5.48 14.53
N ASP A 216 0.11 -6.80 14.50
CA ASP A 216 0.22 -7.62 15.70
C ASP A 216 0.94 -8.96 15.45
N SER A 217 1.26 -9.64 16.55
CA SER A 217 1.84 -10.99 16.57
C SER A 217 1.21 -11.82 17.66
N GLY A 218 0.98 -13.11 17.42
CA GLY A 218 0.27 -13.95 18.37
C GLY A 218 -1.24 -14.02 18.09
N ASP A 219 -2.04 -14.33 19.11
CA ASP A 219 -3.49 -14.38 18.98
C ASP A 219 -4.08 -12.96 18.81
N VAL A 220 -4.93 -12.79 17.79
CA VAL A 220 -5.66 -11.55 17.50
C VAL A 220 -7.16 -11.83 17.53
N ASP A 221 -7.92 -10.91 18.11
CA ASP A 221 -9.39 -10.87 18.08
C ASP A 221 -9.81 -9.41 18.11
N GLN A 222 -9.88 -8.79 16.92
CA GLN A 222 -10.07 -7.35 16.77
C GLN A 222 -11.15 -7.03 15.74
N ARG A 223 -12.03 -6.10 16.08
CA ARG A 223 -13.01 -5.55 15.14
C ARG A 223 -12.45 -4.28 14.50
N VAL A 224 -12.52 -4.21 13.18
CA VAL A 224 -12.15 -3.03 12.40
C VAL A 224 -13.39 -2.54 11.66
N SER A 225 -13.48 -1.22 11.50
CA SER A 225 -14.52 -0.56 10.70
C SER A 225 -13.89 0.32 9.64
N TRP A 226 -14.60 0.54 8.55
CA TRP A 226 -14.20 1.40 7.44
C TRP A 226 -15.38 2.29 7.02
N ASP A 227 -15.08 3.33 6.22
CA ASP A 227 -16.12 4.18 5.66
C ASP A 227 -16.98 3.44 4.63
N PRO A 228 -18.29 3.73 4.54
CA PRO A 228 -19.18 3.07 3.58
C PRO A 228 -18.67 3.17 2.13
N THR A 229 -18.51 2.03 1.46
CA THR A 229 -18.04 1.93 0.08
C THR A 229 -18.64 0.69 -0.60
N ASP A 230 -18.67 0.67 -1.94
CA ASP A 230 -19.24 -0.44 -2.71
C ASP A 230 -18.36 -1.71 -2.66
N SER A 231 -17.06 -1.54 -2.43
CA SER A 231 -16.10 -2.65 -2.37
C SER A 231 -14.91 -2.34 -1.47
N VAL A 232 -14.47 -3.37 -0.77
CA VAL A 232 -13.31 -3.32 0.13
C VAL A 232 -12.36 -4.46 -0.21
N PHE A 233 -11.10 -4.11 -0.45
CA PHE A 233 -10.01 -5.06 -0.52
C PHE A 233 -9.36 -5.21 0.86
N ILE A 234 -9.18 -6.46 1.29
CA ILE A 234 -8.56 -6.79 2.55
C ILE A 234 -7.31 -7.61 2.23
N THR A 235 -6.15 -7.00 2.43
CA THR A 235 -4.86 -7.66 2.33
C THR A 235 -4.47 -8.20 3.70
N ILE A 236 -4.14 -9.49 3.74
CA ILE A 236 -3.66 -10.18 4.93
C ILE A 236 -2.22 -10.61 4.66
N GLU A 237 -1.32 -10.24 5.56
CA GLU A 237 0.05 -10.74 5.59
C GLU A 237 0.23 -11.55 6.87
N SER A 238 0.59 -12.82 6.71
CA SER A 238 0.76 -13.74 7.83
C SER A 238 1.80 -14.80 7.48
N ASP A 239 2.57 -15.23 8.46
CA ASP A 239 3.57 -16.27 8.22
C ASP A 239 2.89 -17.61 7.90
N ILE A 240 3.28 -18.19 6.77
CA ILE A 240 2.87 -19.55 6.44
C ILE A 240 3.34 -20.50 7.55
N ASP A 241 2.43 -21.39 7.99
CA ASP A 241 2.63 -22.40 9.04
C ASP A 241 2.74 -21.90 10.50
N ARG A 242 2.66 -20.58 10.78
CA ARG A 242 2.72 -20.06 12.17
C ARG A 242 1.40 -19.52 12.71
N GLY A 243 0.31 -19.64 11.96
CA GLY A 243 -1.02 -19.32 12.44
C GLY A 243 -2.10 -19.54 11.39
N VAL A 244 -3.33 -19.44 11.85
CA VAL A 244 -4.54 -19.44 11.01
C VAL A 244 -5.34 -18.20 11.32
N TRP A 245 -5.97 -17.64 10.29
CA TRP A 245 -6.79 -16.45 10.43
C TRP A 245 -8.21 -16.68 9.93
N SER A 246 -9.14 -15.88 10.42
CA SER A 246 -10.48 -15.75 9.88
C SER A 246 -10.94 -14.30 9.88
N VAL A 247 -11.77 -13.95 8.89
CA VAL A 247 -12.42 -12.66 8.76
C VAL A 247 -13.93 -12.91 8.70
N ASP A 248 -14.67 -12.26 9.57
CA ASP A 248 -16.13 -12.33 9.64
C ASP A 248 -16.71 -10.91 9.51
N ILE A 249 -17.29 -10.62 8.36
CA ILE A 249 -17.98 -9.37 8.07
C ILE A 249 -19.24 -9.32 8.92
N ASP A 250 -19.32 -8.32 9.79
CA ASP A 250 -20.48 -8.10 10.64
C ASP A 250 -21.14 -6.75 10.33
N GLU A 251 -22.48 -6.73 10.35
CA GLU A 251 -23.18 -5.46 10.42
C GLU A 251 -22.93 -4.86 11.79
N LEU A 252 -22.39 -3.63 11.84
CA LEU A 252 -22.29 -2.87 13.06
C LEU A 252 -23.67 -2.89 13.74
N ALA A 253 -23.78 -3.46 14.94
CA ALA A 253 -25.03 -3.42 15.69
C ALA A 253 -25.46 -1.95 15.76
N ASP A 254 -26.65 -1.64 15.23
CA ASP A 254 -27.20 -0.30 15.08
C ASP A 254 -26.75 0.66 16.20
N ALA A 255 -26.38 1.89 15.80
CA ALA A 255 -26.13 3.03 16.69
C ALA A 255 -27.03 2.99 17.94
N PRO A 256 -26.55 3.44 19.12
CA PRO A 256 -27.23 3.25 20.40
C PRO A 256 -28.72 3.53 20.24
N ARG A 257 -29.54 2.46 20.34
CA ARG A 257 -31.00 2.62 20.29
C ARG A 257 -31.34 3.72 21.27
N GLU A 258 -31.94 4.81 20.78
CA GLU A 258 -32.54 5.80 21.66
C GLU A 258 -33.33 5.01 22.72
N PRO A 259 -33.10 5.26 24.02
CA PRO A 259 -33.78 4.50 25.06
C PRO A 259 -35.27 4.54 24.74
N SER A 260 -35.83 3.37 24.46
CA SER A 260 -37.27 3.22 24.21
C SER A 260 -37.97 4.01 25.32
N PRO A 261 -38.85 4.97 25.00
CA PRO A 261 -39.54 5.72 26.03
C PRO A 261 -40.19 4.71 26.97
N ASP A 262 -39.87 4.83 28.27
CA ASP A 262 -40.36 3.92 29.29
C ASP A 262 -41.86 3.70 29.08
N PRO A 263 -42.36 2.45 29.17
CA PRO A 263 -43.79 2.21 29.10
C PRO A 263 -44.44 3.05 30.19
N ILE A 264 -45.27 4.01 29.75
CA ILE A 264 -46.07 4.88 30.62
C ILE A 264 -46.74 3.97 31.64
N SER A 265 -46.28 4.02 32.88
CA SER A 265 -46.90 3.27 33.97
C SER A 265 -48.38 3.66 34.01
N PRO A 266 -49.33 2.71 34.04
CA PRO A 266 -50.74 3.06 34.04
C PRO A 266 -51.02 3.94 35.25
N THR A 267 -51.51 5.14 34.96
CA THR A 267 -51.96 6.15 35.92
C THR A 267 -52.82 5.49 36.99
N ARG A 268 -52.28 5.41 38.22
CA ARG A 268 -53.02 5.04 39.42
C ARG A 268 -54.25 5.96 39.53
N PRO A 269 -55.48 5.45 39.67
CA PRO A 269 -56.63 6.31 39.85
C PRO A 269 -56.48 7.12 41.14
N ALA A 270 -56.79 8.42 41.04
CA ALA A 270 -56.71 9.38 42.13
C ALA A 270 -57.55 8.91 43.34
N PRO A 271 -57.04 9.01 44.58
CA PRO A 271 -57.86 8.78 45.76
C PRO A 271 -58.82 9.95 45.94
N THR A 272 -60.12 9.67 45.90
CA THR A 272 -61.17 10.55 46.40
C THR A 272 -61.00 10.77 47.89
N ASP A 273 -60.83 12.04 48.24
CA ASP A 273 -60.84 12.63 49.57
C ASP A 273 -62.17 12.37 50.31
N PRO A 274 -62.11 12.12 51.63
CA PRO A 274 -63.11 12.71 52.53
C PRO A 274 -62.47 13.33 53.79
N THR A 275 -62.40 14.65 53.81
CA THR A 275 -62.92 15.56 54.85
C THR A 275 -62.75 15.15 56.35
N ASP A 276 -61.71 15.71 56.99
CA ASP A 276 -61.69 16.47 58.28
C ASP A 276 -61.95 15.75 59.65
N PRO A 277 -61.60 16.29 60.85
CA PRO A 277 -60.45 17.09 61.36
C PRO A 277 -59.75 16.50 62.63
N ALA A 278 -58.61 17.13 63.01
CA ALA A 278 -58.03 17.31 64.36
C ALA A 278 -57.25 16.18 65.08
N ALA A 279 -55.93 16.38 65.28
CA ALA A 279 -55.32 16.72 66.59
C ALA A 279 -53.77 16.53 66.63
N PHE A 280 -53.07 17.64 66.90
CA PHE A 280 -51.83 17.86 67.69
C PHE A 280 -50.66 16.86 67.79
N GLY A 281 -49.44 17.41 67.63
CA GLY A 281 -48.21 17.06 68.39
C GLY A 281 -46.95 16.90 67.52
N SER A 282 -46.17 17.95 67.25
CA SER A 282 -44.99 18.47 68.00
C SER A 282 -43.65 17.72 67.79
N ASP A 283 -42.62 18.55 67.57
CA ASP A 283 -41.15 18.38 67.67
C ASP A 283 -40.40 17.61 66.56
N ALA A 284 -39.62 18.28 65.70
CA ALA A 284 -38.33 18.97 65.90
C ALA A 284 -37.12 18.02 65.83
N THR A 285 -36.20 18.29 64.89
CA THR A 285 -34.74 18.41 65.07
C THR A 285 -34.01 18.12 63.75
N SER A 286 -33.43 19.16 63.15
CA SER A 286 -32.26 19.03 62.28
C SER A 286 -31.00 19.20 63.12
N PRO A 287 -29.86 18.62 62.70
CA PRO A 287 -28.62 19.38 62.77
C PRO A 287 -27.79 19.35 61.47
N PRO A 288 -26.78 20.23 61.34
CA PRO A 288 -26.08 20.50 60.08
C PRO A 288 -24.60 20.06 60.07
N THR A 289 -23.97 20.22 58.90
CA THR A 289 -22.52 20.49 58.67
C THR A 289 -21.53 19.31 58.76
N THR A 290 -20.73 19.06 57.71
CA THR A 290 -19.36 19.62 57.55
C THR A 290 -18.56 18.85 56.47
N SER A 291 -17.85 19.65 55.68
CA SER A 291 -16.80 19.36 54.69
C SER A 291 -15.69 18.41 55.12
N ALA A 292 -15.08 17.69 54.17
CA ALA A 292 -13.62 17.52 54.13
C ALA A 292 -13.13 17.17 52.72
N ARG A 293 -12.38 18.14 52.18
CA ARG A 293 -11.47 18.07 51.03
C ARG A 293 -10.18 17.38 51.49
N SER A 294 -9.63 16.45 50.70
CA SER A 294 -8.20 16.13 50.79
C SER A 294 -7.63 15.84 49.39
N THR A 295 -6.45 16.38 49.18
CA THR A 295 -5.69 16.56 47.95
C THR A 295 -4.41 15.74 47.98
N ARG A 296 -3.88 15.42 46.79
CA ARG A 296 -2.47 15.10 46.44
C ARG A 296 -1.91 13.77 46.98
N GLY A 297 -1.04 13.08 46.23
CA GLY A 297 -0.44 13.44 44.95
C GLY A 297 0.55 12.39 44.47
N THR A 298 0.87 12.50 43.18
CA THR A 298 2.05 11.96 42.49
C THR A 298 3.31 12.73 42.91
N PRO A 299 4.51 12.14 42.77
CA PRO A 299 5.17 11.96 41.48
C PRO A 299 5.32 10.51 41.04
#